data_AF-A0A9D7QMI5-F1
#
_entry.id   AF-A0A9D7QMI5-F1
#
_cell.length_a   1.000
_cell.length_b   1.000
_cell.length_c   1.000
_cell.angle_alpha   90.00
_cell.angle_beta   90.00
_cell.angle_gamma   90.00
#
_symmetry.space_group_name_H-M   'P 1'
#
loop_
_entity.id
_entity.type
_entity.pdbx_description
1 polymer ?
#
loop_
_entity_poly.entity_id
_entity_poly.type
_entity_poly.pdbx_seq_one_letter_code
_entity_poly.pdbx_strand_id
1 'polypeptide(L)'
;MKKFIALFALFAGGAGSAVGACGAPYMIAGNITTLLSGKIARSPANCTGSGCQWQELHQASGALIEQHSGTVADPAETVGTWRVQSTGPGSDTITHTYTGGSAYTYQVKDERPTGGLTFCGSNGQFTFSVH
;
A
#
# COMPACT_ATOMS: atom_id res chain seq x y z
N MET A 1 -55.17 16.74 -0.26
CA MET A 1 -53.86 17.42 -0.11
C MET A 1 -53.10 16.71 1.00
N LYS A 2 -52.11 15.88 0.66
CA LYS A 2 -51.20 15.23 1.62
C LYS A 2 -49.79 15.42 1.10
N LYS A 3 -49.03 16.23 1.83
CA LYS A 3 -47.63 16.58 1.56
C LYS A 3 -46.78 15.38 1.98
N PHE A 4 -46.06 14.76 1.05
CA PHE A 4 -45.00 13.80 1.40
C PHE A 4 -43.66 14.52 1.30
N ILE A 5 -43.03 14.64 2.45
CA ILE A 5 -41.72 15.25 2.69
C ILE A 5 -40.66 14.31 2.11
N ALA A 6 -39.87 14.80 1.16
CA ALA A 6 -38.70 14.10 0.66
C ALA A 6 -37.60 14.15 1.73
N LEU A 7 -37.24 12.99 2.27
CA LEU A 7 -36.11 12.85 3.20
C LEU A 7 -34.84 12.65 2.36
N PHE A 8 -34.10 13.73 2.14
CA PHE A 8 -32.74 13.71 1.60
C PHE A 8 -31.81 13.13 2.68
N ALA A 9 -31.44 11.86 2.55
CA ALA A 9 -30.36 11.27 3.35
C ALA A 9 -29.03 11.71 2.73
N LEU A 10 -28.45 12.81 3.23
CA LEU A 10 -27.02 13.09 3.08
C LEU A 10 -26.26 12.00 3.86
N PHE A 11 -25.80 10.96 3.16
CA PHE A 11 -24.71 10.14 3.68
C PHE A 11 -23.43 10.98 3.59
N ALA A 12 -23.03 11.52 4.74
CA ALA A 12 -21.76 12.21 4.91
C ALA A 12 -20.62 11.27 4.50
N GLY A 13 -19.96 11.61 3.39
CA GLY A 13 -18.69 11.03 2.99
C GLY A 13 -17.62 11.42 3.99
N GLY A 14 -17.36 10.55 4.95
CA GLY A 14 -16.21 10.63 5.85
C GLY A 14 -15.10 9.70 5.38
N ALA A 15 -14.53 9.94 4.20
CA ALA A 15 -13.24 9.35 3.83
C ALA A 15 -12.14 10.35 4.20
N GLY A 16 -11.81 10.39 5.48
CA GLY A 16 -10.75 11.22 6.04
C GLY A 16 -10.10 10.47 7.19
N SER A 17 -9.57 9.28 6.90
CA SER A 17 -8.77 8.54 7.88
C SER A 17 -7.53 9.38 8.19
N ALA A 18 -7.33 9.63 9.48
CA ALA A 18 -6.29 10.47 10.05
C ALA A 18 -4.94 10.35 9.31
N VAL A 19 -4.44 11.47 8.80
CA VAL A 19 -3.04 11.58 8.36
C VAL A 19 -2.14 11.57 9.60
N GLY A 20 -1.82 10.37 10.09
CA GLY A 20 -0.64 10.17 10.91
C GLY A 20 0.57 10.51 10.05
N ALA A 21 1.00 11.78 10.10
CA ALA A 21 2.09 12.30 9.28
C ALA A 21 3.32 11.39 9.38
N CYS A 22 3.90 11.07 8.23
CA CYS A 22 5.19 10.40 8.16
C CYS A 22 6.17 11.05 9.15
N GLY A 23 6.64 10.22 10.08
CA GLY A 23 7.44 10.61 11.22
C GLY A 23 7.78 9.37 12.03
N ALA A 24 8.96 9.40 12.65
CA ALA A 24 9.46 8.31 13.48
C ALA A 24 8.48 7.97 14.63
N PRO A 25 8.49 6.72 15.13
CA PRO A 25 9.38 5.62 14.75
C PRO A 25 8.93 4.90 13.47
N TYR A 26 9.90 4.42 12.69
CA TYR A 26 9.70 3.54 11.55
C TYR A 26 10.14 2.10 11.89
N MET A 27 9.62 1.15 11.13
CA MET A 27 10.01 -0.25 11.25
C MET A 27 11.47 -0.48 10.87
N ILE A 28 12.07 -1.47 11.51
CA ILE A 28 13.39 -1.99 11.14
C ILE A 28 13.29 -2.98 9.96
N ALA A 29 14.41 -3.17 9.26
CA ALA A 29 14.50 -3.98 8.06
C ALA A 29 13.96 -5.41 8.24
N GLY A 30 14.29 -6.06 9.36
CA GLY A 30 13.83 -7.42 9.66
C GLY A 30 12.29 -7.53 9.73
N ASN A 31 11.63 -6.52 10.29
CA ASN A 31 10.17 -6.50 10.39
C ASN A 31 9.54 -6.25 9.01
N ILE A 32 10.09 -5.31 8.24
CA ILE A 32 9.62 -5.03 6.87
C ILE A 32 9.69 -6.31 6.03
N THR A 33 10.85 -6.97 6.01
CA THR A 33 11.06 -8.22 5.25
C THR A 33 10.12 -9.31 5.71
N THR A 34 9.93 -9.50 7.02
CA THR A 34 9.04 -10.55 7.57
C THR A 34 7.58 -10.32 7.17
N LEU A 35 7.14 -9.06 7.15
CA LEU A 35 5.75 -8.71 6.89
C LEU A 35 5.39 -8.73 5.41
N LEU A 36 6.36 -8.52 4.52
CA LEU A 36 6.12 -8.46 3.08
C LEU A 36 6.54 -9.74 2.36
N SER A 37 7.62 -10.41 2.77
CA SER A 37 8.16 -11.56 2.03
C SER A 37 7.13 -12.70 1.91
N GLY A 38 6.81 -13.05 0.67
CA GLY A 38 5.80 -14.04 0.33
C GLY A 38 4.35 -13.59 0.52
N LYS A 39 4.11 -12.29 0.73
CA LYS A 39 2.79 -11.71 1.00
C LYS A 39 2.32 -10.83 -0.13
N ILE A 40 0.99 -10.71 -0.24
CA ILE A 40 0.34 -9.84 -1.22
C ILE A 40 0.00 -8.54 -0.52
N ALA A 41 0.47 -7.43 -1.07
CA ALA A 41 0.10 -6.10 -0.64
C ALA A 41 -0.81 -5.43 -1.68
N ARG A 42 -1.93 -4.87 -1.23
CA ARG A 42 -2.77 -4.01 -2.06
C ARG A 42 -2.20 -2.59 -2.00
N SER A 43 -1.60 -2.16 -3.10
CA SER A 43 -0.93 -0.87 -3.19
C SER A 43 -1.83 0.15 -3.90
N PRO A 44 -2.15 1.28 -3.25
CA PRO A 44 -2.83 2.39 -3.94
C PRO A 44 -1.86 3.21 -4.81
N ALA A 45 -0.56 2.86 -4.86
CA ALA A 45 0.44 3.67 -5.56
C ALA A 45 0.32 3.59 -7.10
N ASN A 46 -0.13 2.44 -7.63
CA ASN A 46 -0.22 2.20 -9.07
C ASN A 46 -1.67 2.17 -9.60
N CYS A 47 -2.68 2.40 -8.76
CA CYS A 47 -4.02 2.72 -9.26
C CYS A 47 -4.78 3.67 -8.34
N THR A 48 -5.68 4.45 -8.93
CA THR A 48 -6.53 5.41 -8.23
C THR A 48 -8.01 5.13 -8.52
N GLY A 49 -8.89 5.53 -7.60
CA GLY A 49 -10.34 5.38 -7.73
C GLY A 49 -10.93 4.13 -7.06
N SER A 50 -12.25 4.12 -6.94
CA SER A 50 -13.02 3.09 -6.19
C SER A 50 -12.97 1.68 -6.78
N GLY A 51 -12.40 1.52 -7.97
CA GLY A 51 -12.20 0.24 -8.66
C GLY A 51 -10.75 -0.25 -8.68
N CYS A 52 -9.83 0.42 -7.98
CA CYS A 52 -8.40 0.04 -7.95
C CYS A 52 -8.21 -1.37 -7.36
N GLN A 53 -7.71 -2.29 -8.19
CA GLN A 53 -7.49 -3.70 -7.85
C GLN A 53 -6.00 -4.10 -7.84
N TRP A 54 -5.08 -3.14 -7.92
CA TRP A 54 -3.65 -3.43 -7.95
C TRP A 54 -3.22 -4.16 -6.67
N GLN A 55 -2.71 -5.37 -6.85
CA GLN A 55 -2.10 -6.14 -5.77
C GLN A 55 -0.73 -6.61 -6.25
N GLU A 56 0.26 -6.52 -5.39
CA GLU A 56 1.63 -6.94 -5.68
C GLU A 56 2.06 -7.98 -4.66
N LEU A 57 2.54 -9.12 -5.16
CA LEU A 57 3.20 -10.15 -4.35
C LEU A 57 4.68 -9.79 -4.23
N HIS A 58 5.14 -9.59 -2.99
CA HIS A 58 6.55 -9.38 -2.64
C HIS A 58 7.24 -10.73 -2.47
N GLN A 59 7.78 -11.32 -3.55
CA GLN A 59 8.45 -12.61 -3.45
C GLN A 59 9.73 -12.53 -2.60
N ALA A 60 10.07 -13.61 -1.91
CA ALA A 60 11.29 -13.72 -1.12
C ALA A 60 12.58 -13.55 -1.95
N SER A 61 12.51 -13.79 -3.26
CA SER A 61 13.59 -13.53 -4.23
C SER A 61 13.86 -12.04 -4.46
N GLY A 62 12.97 -11.15 -4.00
CA GLY A 62 12.99 -9.73 -4.30
C GLY A 62 12.18 -9.33 -5.54
N ALA A 63 11.46 -10.26 -6.18
CA ALA A 63 10.56 -9.90 -7.29
C ALA A 63 9.24 -9.30 -6.79
N LEU A 64 8.71 -8.32 -7.53
CA LEU A 64 7.34 -7.83 -7.41
C LEU A 64 6.52 -8.42 -8.54
N ILE A 65 5.48 -9.16 -8.19
CA ILE A 65 4.59 -9.80 -9.14
C ILE A 65 3.21 -9.15 -9.04
N GLU A 66 2.69 -8.59 -10.13
CA GLU A 66 1.32 -8.10 -10.14
C GLU A 66 0.33 -9.26 -10.09
N GLN A 67 -0.67 -9.12 -9.23
CA GLN A 67 -1.82 -10.00 -9.14
C GLN A 67 -3.07 -9.20 -9.42
N HIS A 68 -3.66 -9.45 -10.59
CA HIS A 68 -4.91 -8.82 -10.99
C HIS A 68 -6.03 -9.38 -10.13
N SER A 69 -6.63 -8.55 -9.28
CA SER A 69 -7.76 -9.00 -8.48
C SER A 69 -9.06 -8.90 -9.27
N GLY A 70 -9.77 -10.03 -9.40
CA GLY A 70 -11.14 -10.06 -9.92
C GLY A 70 -11.30 -10.15 -11.44
N THR A 71 -10.23 -10.43 -12.19
CA THR A 71 -10.31 -10.68 -13.64
C THR A 71 -10.05 -12.16 -13.97
N VAL A 72 -10.72 -12.67 -15.00
CA VAL A 72 -10.58 -14.06 -15.50
C VAL A 72 -9.25 -14.25 -16.28
N ALA A 73 -8.60 -13.14 -16.63
CA ALA A 73 -7.29 -13.07 -17.24
C ALA A 73 -6.39 -12.21 -16.36
N ASP A 74 -5.28 -12.78 -15.88
CA ASP A 74 -3.92 -12.31 -16.23
C ASP A 74 -2.87 -13.25 -15.61
N PRO A 75 -1.84 -13.69 -16.34
CA PRO A 75 -0.69 -14.33 -15.72
C PRO A 75 -0.04 -13.38 -14.70
N ALA A 76 0.38 -13.95 -13.58
CA ALA A 76 1.31 -13.32 -12.66
C ALA A 76 2.54 -12.80 -13.43
N GLU A 77 2.63 -11.49 -13.65
CA GLU A 77 3.76 -10.88 -14.35
C GLU A 77 4.71 -10.17 -13.39
N THR A 78 6.00 -10.22 -13.72
CA THR A 78 7.00 -9.50 -12.93
C THR A 78 6.99 -8.03 -13.30
N VAL A 79 6.39 -7.22 -12.44
CA VAL A 79 6.28 -5.77 -12.62
C VAL A 79 7.45 -5.00 -12.00
N GLY A 80 8.34 -5.67 -11.28
CA GLY A 80 9.51 -5.03 -10.72
C GLY A 80 10.28 -5.86 -9.71
N THR A 81 11.06 -5.16 -8.90
CA THR A 81 11.78 -5.72 -7.76
C THR A 81 11.56 -4.89 -6.51
N TRP A 82 11.76 -5.50 -5.35
CA TRP A 82 11.78 -4.83 -4.07
C TRP A 82 13.03 -5.23 -3.30
N ARG A 83 13.58 -4.29 -2.55
CA ARG A 83 14.66 -4.57 -1.59
C ARG A 83 14.46 -3.78 -0.32
N VAL A 84 14.82 -4.38 0.80
CA VAL A 84 14.92 -3.68 2.08
C VAL A 84 16.39 -3.37 2.32
N GLN A 85 16.70 -2.12 2.62
CA GLN A 85 18.04 -1.66 2.92
C GLN A 85 18.06 -1.15 4.35
N SER A 86 18.98 -1.71 5.16
CA SER A 86 19.24 -1.13 6.46
C SER A 86 20.11 0.10 6.33
N THR A 87 19.67 1.21 6.89
CA THR A 87 20.39 2.51 6.86
C THR A 87 20.72 2.98 8.27
N GLY A 88 20.17 2.34 9.30
CA GLY A 88 20.34 2.67 10.71
C GLY A 88 19.10 2.29 11.52
N PRO A 89 19.21 2.12 12.85
CA PRO A 89 18.05 1.79 13.69
C PRO A 89 16.92 2.81 13.52
N GLY A 90 15.77 2.34 13.05
CA GLY A 90 14.58 3.18 12.85
C GLY A 90 14.62 4.11 11.63
N SER A 91 15.60 3.96 10.73
CA SER A 91 15.68 4.68 9.46
C SER A 91 15.66 3.78 8.22
N ASP A 92 15.54 2.47 8.42
CA ASP A 92 15.55 1.47 7.35
C ASP A 92 14.48 1.74 6.29
N THR A 93 14.80 1.39 5.05
CA THR A 93 13.96 1.71 3.89
C THR A 93 13.65 0.49 3.04
N ILE A 94 12.49 0.48 2.41
CA ILE A 94 12.17 -0.39 1.29
C ILE A 94 12.22 0.41 0.00
N THR A 95 12.84 -0.14 -1.04
CA THR A 95 12.80 0.40 -2.40
C THR A 95 12.04 -0.56 -3.30
N HIS A 96 10.99 -0.07 -3.97
CA HIS A 96 10.32 -0.73 -5.08
C HIS A 96 10.84 -0.15 -6.40
N THR A 97 11.31 -1.00 -7.31
CA THR A 97 11.78 -0.62 -8.63
C THR A 97 10.89 -1.28 -9.67
N TYR A 98 10.02 -0.52 -10.32
CA TYR A 98 9.09 -1.06 -11.31
C TYR A 98 9.73 -1.12 -12.71
N THR A 99 9.50 -2.20 -13.43
CA THR A 99 9.99 -2.40 -14.80
C THR A 99 9.42 -1.34 -15.73
N GLY A 100 10.28 -0.62 -16.46
CA GLY A 100 9.86 0.47 -17.36
C GLY A 100 9.34 1.73 -16.64
N GLY A 101 9.43 1.78 -15.30
CA GLY A 101 8.93 2.88 -14.47
C GLY A 101 10.00 3.46 -13.54
N SER A 102 9.53 4.26 -12.58
CA SER A 102 10.37 4.85 -11.54
C SER A 102 10.65 3.88 -10.39
N ALA A 103 11.73 4.15 -9.65
CA ALA A 103 11.98 3.54 -8.36
C ALA A 103 11.45 4.43 -7.24
N TYR A 104 10.85 3.82 -6.24
CA TYR A 104 10.25 4.48 -5.10
C TYR A 104 10.83 3.93 -3.80
N THR A 105 11.32 4.81 -2.95
CA THR A 105 11.90 4.43 -1.65
C THR A 105 11.03 4.97 -0.52
N TYR A 106 10.74 4.11 0.44
CA TYR A 106 9.86 4.39 1.55
C TYR A 106 10.48 3.95 2.87
N GLN A 107 10.20 4.70 3.93
CA GLN A 107 10.20 4.19 5.30
C GLN A 107 8.81 3.59 5.58
N VAL A 108 8.72 2.60 6.46
CA VAL A 108 7.45 1.87 6.67
C VAL A 108 7.03 1.95 8.13
N LYS A 109 5.74 2.19 8.37
CA LYS A 109 5.08 2.13 9.68
C LYS A 109 4.09 0.97 9.68
N ASP A 110 3.98 0.29 10.82
CA ASP A 110 2.93 -0.70 11.04
C ASP A 110 1.82 -0.07 11.87
N GLU A 111 0.64 0.11 11.28
CA GLU A 111 -0.52 0.74 11.94
C GLU A 111 -1.63 -0.28 12.25
N ARG A 112 -1.31 -1.59 12.15
CA ARG A 112 -2.23 -2.67 12.52
C ARG A 112 -2.44 -2.72 14.04
N PRO A 113 -3.62 -3.20 14.49
CA PRO A 113 -4.73 -3.78 13.70
C PRO A 113 -5.71 -2.75 13.13
N THR A 114 -5.59 -1.47 13.50
CA THR A 114 -6.54 -0.40 13.11
C THR A 114 -6.32 0.15 11.71
N GLY A 115 -5.19 -0.17 11.07
CA GLY A 115 -4.81 0.24 9.72
C GLY A 115 -3.94 -0.80 9.00
N GLY A 116 -3.34 -0.39 7.88
CA GLY A 116 -2.41 -1.21 7.10
C GLY A 116 -0.94 -0.94 7.44
N LEU A 117 -0.05 -1.30 6.51
CA LEU A 117 1.31 -0.79 6.50
C LEU A 117 1.31 0.58 5.81
N THR A 118 1.89 1.58 6.44
CA THR A 118 1.98 2.92 5.89
C THR A 118 3.39 3.17 5.34
N PHE A 119 3.47 3.38 4.03
CA PHE A 119 4.68 3.63 3.26
C PHE A 119 4.88 5.14 3.11
N CYS A 120 5.98 5.65 3.66
CA CYS A 120 6.32 7.06 3.75
C CYS A 120 7.52 7.37 2.87
N GLY A 121 7.33 8.14 1.79
CA GLY A 121 8.39 8.51 0.86
C GLY A 121 8.25 9.94 0.37
N SER A 122 9.19 10.40 -0.46
CA SER A 122 9.15 11.76 -1.05
C SER A 122 7.92 12.00 -1.92
N ASN A 123 7.31 10.92 -2.42
CA ASN A 123 6.12 10.96 -3.28
C ASN A 123 4.81 10.92 -2.49
N GLY A 124 4.89 10.95 -1.16
CA GLY A 124 3.73 10.98 -0.27
C GLY A 124 3.65 9.78 0.68
N GLN A 125 2.46 9.64 1.28
CA GLN A 125 2.11 8.58 2.21
C GLN A 125 1.09 7.65 1.57
N PHE A 126 1.36 6.35 1.60
CA PHE A 126 0.49 5.33 1.00
C PHE A 126 0.22 4.22 2.00
N THR A 127 -1.04 3.86 2.21
CA THR A 127 -1.41 2.75 3.09
C THR A 127 -1.66 1.49 2.28
N PHE A 128 -0.91 0.44 2.57
CA PHE A 128 -1.01 -0.87 1.93
C PHE A 128 -1.68 -1.84 2.90
N SER A 129 -2.64 -2.63 2.43
CA SER A 129 -3.14 -3.78 3.20
C SER A 129 -2.41 -5.04 2.77
N VAL A 130 -1.94 -5.83 3.74
CA VAL A 130 -1.15 -7.05 3.49
C VAL A 130 -1.92 -8.29 3.94
N HIS A 131 -1.91 -9.34 3.12
CA HIS A 131 -2.64 -10.60 3.31
C HIS A 131 -1.70 -11.80 3.15
#